data_AF-A0A0G4E9Q1-F1
#
_entry.id   AF-A0A0G4E9Q1-F1
#
_cell.length_a   1.000
_cell.length_b   1.000
_cell.length_c   1.000
_cell.angle_alpha   90.00
_cell.angle_beta   90.00
_cell.angle_gamma   90.00
#
_symmetry.space_group_name_H-M   'P 1'
#
loop_
_entity.id
_entity.type
_entity.pdbx_description
1 polymer ?
#
loop_
_entity_poly.entity_id
_entity_poly.type
_entity_poly.pdbx_seq_one_letter_code
_entity_poly.pdbx_strand_id
1 'polypeptide(L)'
;MSAPSSTTAPSLQSLLESQKEWARAIVFDGKGHIIARTSSAAAVQESEIRSYLTALDDRDTTIGSGFVLEGERFEVHRFHPPLVYGRRGGPEYGEGIALAKGTGRSGEALFCLITYTLPVLSARAVPQLVKFFRTHLGDLPQWEVSAVAGLSATEGNGG
;
A
#
# COMPACT_ATOMS: atom_id res chain seq x y z
N MET A 1 -4.81 -19.39 44.23
CA MET A 1 -5.73 -18.79 43.25
C MET A 1 -4.89 -17.97 42.28
N SER A 2 -4.61 -18.51 41.10
CA SER A 2 -3.84 -17.80 40.06
C SER A 2 -4.81 -17.01 39.19
N ALA A 3 -4.55 -15.71 39.01
CA ALA A 3 -5.35 -14.82 38.19
C ALA A 3 -5.32 -15.23 36.70
N PRO A 4 -6.38 -15.00 35.92
CA PRO A 4 -6.35 -15.21 34.48
C PRO A 4 -5.42 -14.18 33.83
N SER A 5 -4.42 -14.66 33.09
CA SER A 5 -3.52 -13.83 32.30
C SER A 5 -4.32 -13.05 31.25
N SER A 6 -4.34 -11.73 31.37
CA SER A 6 -4.96 -10.84 30.39
C SER A 6 -4.21 -10.95 29.05
N THR A 7 -4.76 -11.68 28.09
CA THR A 7 -4.25 -11.70 26.71
C THR A 7 -4.42 -10.31 26.11
N THR A 8 -3.35 -9.52 26.13
CA THR A 8 -3.33 -8.18 25.51
C THR A 8 -3.28 -8.37 23.99
N ALA A 9 -4.13 -7.66 23.26
CA ALA A 9 -4.11 -7.68 21.80
C ALA A 9 -2.71 -7.26 21.29
N PRO A 10 -2.17 -7.92 20.25
CA PRO A 10 -0.85 -7.58 19.73
C PRO A 10 -0.84 -6.15 19.17
N SER A 11 0.24 -5.41 19.41
CA SER A 11 0.44 -4.07 18.83
C SER A 11 0.59 -4.14 17.30
N LEU A 12 0.28 -3.04 16.59
CA LEU A 12 0.47 -2.96 15.15
C LEU A 12 1.92 -3.20 14.74
N GLN A 13 2.87 -2.70 15.54
CA GLN A 13 4.30 -2.96 15.36
C GLN A 13 4.59 -4.47 15.37
N SER A 14 4.10 -5.19 16.38
CA SER A 14 4.28 -6.65 16.48
C SER A 14 3.61 -7.40 15.33
N LEU A 15 2.45 -6.92 14.86
CA LEU A 15 1.74 -7.49 13.71
C LEU A 15 2.55 -7.33 12.42
N LEU A 16 3.16 -6.16 12.17
CA LEU A 16 4.04 -5.95 11.02
C LEU A 16 5.27 -6.87 11.10
N GLU A 17 5.92 -6.95 12.25
CA GLU A 17 7.11 -7.80 12.45
C GLU A 17 6.83 -9.30 12.29
N SER A 18 5.58 -9.71 12.43
CA SER A 18 5.15 -11.09 12.18
C SER A 18 5.02 -11.43 10.69
N GLN A 19 4.99 -10.44 9.78
CA GLN A 19 4.87 -10.65 8.34
C GLN A 19 6.25 -11.00 7.74
N LYS A 20 6.67 -12.26 7.86
CA LYS A 20 8.02 -12.72 7.46
C LYS A 20 8.29 -12.72 5.96
N GLU A 21 7.24 -12.60 5.14
CA GLU A 21 7.36 -12.58 3.68
C GLU A 21 7.55 -11.16 3.12
N TRP A 22 7.45 -10.14 3.96
CA TRP A 22 7.73 -8.75 3.60
C TRP A 22 9.15 -8.41 4.04
N ALA A 23 9.93 -7.86 3.11
CA ALA A 23 11.26 -7.35 3.43
C ALA A 23 11.16 -6.09 4.30
N ARG A 24 10.20 -5.22 3.96
CA ARG A 24 9.88 -3.99 4.70
C ARG A 24 8.38 -3.77 4.72
N ALA A 25 7.88 -3.14 5.79
CA ALA A 25 6.50 -2.67 5.84
C ALA A 25 6.38 -1.40 6.68
N ILE A 26 5.60 -0.44 6.20
CA ILE A 26 5.41 0.87 6.82
C ILE A 26 3.93 1.24 6.72
N VAL A 27 3.33 1.61 7.85
CA VAL A 27 1.97 2.14 7.94
C VAL A 27 2.05 3.61 8.33
N PHE A 28 1.37 4.47 7.58
CA PHE A 28 1.37 5.92 7.79
C PHE A 28 0.00 6.53 7.53
N ASP A 29 -0.24 7.71 8.12
CA ASP A 29 -1.49 8.45 7.99
C ASP A 29 -1.53 9.33 6.72
N GLY A 30 -2.69 9.93 6.44
CA GLY A 30 -2.87 10.89 5.35
C GLY A 30 -2.08 12.20 5.48
N LYS A 31 -1.28 12.39 6.54
CA LYS A 31 -0.36 13.52 6.72
C LYS A 31 1.10 13.10 6.51
N GLY A 32 1.36 11.82 6.30
CA GLY A 32 2.69 11.24 6.12
C GLY A 32 3.40 10.89 7.43
N HIS A 33 2.69 10.91 8.56
CA HIS A 33 3.27 10.47 9.83
C HIS A 33 3.32 8.95 9.89
N ILE A 34 4.47 8.41 10.27
CA ILE A 34 4.64 6.95 10.39
C ILE A 34 3.99 6.50 11.70
N ILE A 35 3.01 5.60 11.58
CA ILE A 35 2.29 4.99 12.71
C ILE A 35 3.05 3.76 13.22
N ALA A 36 3.51 2.91 12.30
CA ALA A 36 4.27 1.70 12.61
C ALA A 36 5.11 1.27 11.41
N ARG A 37 6.23 0.58 11.64
CA ARG A 37 7.09 0.08 10.56
C ARG A 37 7.94 -1.08 11.03
N THR A 38 8.31 -2.02 10.16
CA THR A 38 9.27 -3.07 10.54
C THR A 38 10.65 -2.48 10.85
N SER A 39 11.43 -3.22 11.64
CA SER A 39 12.79 -2.85 12.03
C SER A 39 13.71 -2.69 10.81
N SER A 40 13.47 -3.49 9.76
CA SER A 40 14.15 -3.37 8.46
C SER A 40 13.83 -2.07 7.71
N ALA A 41 12.82 -1.31 8.13
CA ALA A 41 12.46 -0.01 7.58
C ALA A 41 12.78 1.16 8.53
N ALA A 42 13.59 0.93 9.58
CA ALA A 42 13.89 1.94 10.60
C ALA A 42 14.59 3.20 10.06
N ALA A 43 15.30 3.10 8.93
CA ALA A 43 15.97 4.23 8.29
C ALA A 43 15.02 5.14 7.48
N VAL A 44 13.83 4.64 7.10
CA VAL A 44 12.91 5.38 6.22
C VAL A 44 12.33 6.59 6.94
N GLN A 45 12.55 7.78 6.40
CA GLN A 45 12.07 9.02 7.02
C GLN A 45 10.69 9.42 6.51
N GLU A 46 9.91 10.16 7.31
CA GLU A 46 8.60 10.70 6.90
C GLU A 46 8.69 11.58 5.64
N SER A 47 9.84 12.23 5.42
CA SER A 47 10.10 13.00 4.20
C SER A 47 10.04 12.16 2.92
N GLU A 48 10.43 10.89 2.99
CA GLU A 48 10.34 9.96 1.85
C GLU A 48 8.89 9.52 1.61
N ILE A 49 8.14 9.37 2.71
CA ILE A 49 6.73 8.95 2.71
C ILE A 49 5.82 9.97 2.02
N ARG A 50 6.14 11.26 2.08
CA ARG A 50 5.31 12.33 1.50
C ARG A 50 4.96 12.13 0.03
N SER A 51 5.89 11.57 -0.75
CA SER A 51 5.67 11.31 -2.18
C SER A 51 4.55 10.27 -2.43
N TYR A 52 4.29 9.39 -1.47
CA TYR A 52 3.28 8.33 -1.58
C TYR A 52 1.85 8.81 -1.28
N LEU A 53 1.70 9.97 -0.62
CA LEU A 53 0.38 10.49 -0.25
C LEU A 53 -0.50 10.78 -1.46
N THR A 54 0.12 11.21 -2.56
CA THR A 54 -0.55 11.54 -3.84
C THR A 54 -0.33 10.48 -4.92
N ALA A 55 0.33 9.36 -4.59
CA ALA A 55 0.69 8.30 -5.54
C ALA A 55 -0.50 7.54 -6.14
N LEU A 56 -1.72 7.78 -5.67
CA LEU A 56 -2.94 7.18 -6.23
C LEU A 56 -3.81 8.21 -6.93
N ASP A 57 -3.41 9.49 -6.95
CA ASP A 57 -4.24 10.58 -7.47
C ASP A 57 -4.08 10.73 -8.99
N ASP A 58 -2.87 10.49 -9.52
CA ASP A 58 -2.58 10.57 -10.96
C ASP A 58 -1.78 9.36 -11.46
N ARG A 59 -2.35 8.66 -12.45
CA ARG A 59 -1.77 7.44 -13.00
C ARG A 59 -0.48 7.71 -13.75
N ASP A 60 -0.48 8.70 -14.63
CA ASP A 60 0.61 8.90 -15.60
C ASP A 60 1.86 9.44 -14.90
N THR A 61 1.68 10.35 -13.95
CA THR A 61 2.75 10.84 -13.06
C THR A 61 3.33 9.70 -12.23
N THR A 62 2.48 8.84 -11.65
CA THR A 62 2.95 7.74 -10.80
C THR A 62 3.68 6.68 -11.60
N ILE A 63 3.18 6.30 -12.78
CA ILE A 63 3.86 5.36 -13.67
C ILE A 63 5.18 5.97 -14.19
N GLY A 64 5.17 7.23 -14.59
CA GLY A 64 6.35 7.92 -15.13
C GLY A 64 7.45 8.15 -14.09
N SER A 65 7.08 8.47 -12.85
CA SER A 65 8.02 8.76 -11.76
C SER A 65 8.47 7.49 -11.02
N GLY A 66 7.61 6.49 -10.93
CA GLY A 66 7.83 5.32 -10.10
C GLY A 66 7.79 5.65 -8.60
N PHE A 67 8.25 4.72 -7.77
CA PHE A 67 8.39 4.89 -6.33
C PHE A 67 9.86 4.99 -5.95
N VAL A 68 10.17 5.76 -4.92
CA VAL A 68 11.52 5.86 -4.35
C VAL A 68 11.47 5.55 -2.87
N LEU A 69 12.26 4.58 -2.41
CA LEU A 69 12.36 4.19 -1.02
C LEU A 69 13.83 3.92 -0.69
N GLU A 70 14.38 4.58 0.34
CA GLU A 70 15.79 4.47 0.73
C GLU A 70 16.76 4.79 -0.42
N GLY A 71 16.38 5.75 -1.27
CA GLY A 71 17.17 6.14 -2.45
C GLY A 71 17.05 5.20 -3.65
N GLU A 72 16.35 4.07 -3.51
CA GLU A 72 16.17 3.09 -4.59
C GLU A 72 14.87 3.34 -5.35
N ARG A 73 14.96 3.36 -6.68
CA ARG A 73 13.80 3.58 -7.56
C ARG A 73 13.17 2.26 -7.99
N PHE A 74 11.85 2.20 -7.89
CA PHE A 74 11.00 1.11 -8.36
C PHE A 74 10.13 1.58 -9.51
N GLU A 75 10.14 0.83 -10.61
CA GLU A 75 9.27 1.05 -11.74
C GLU A 75 7.84 0.60 -11.41
N VAL A 76 6.87 1.51 -11.52
CA VAL A 76 5.46 1.18 -11.33
C VAL A 76 4.90 0.63 -12.64
N HIS A 77 4.46 -0.62 -12.61
CA HIS A 77 3.89 -1.29 -13.78
C HIS A 77 2.40 -1.64 -13.62
N ARG A 78 1.83 -1.41 -12.43
CA ARG A 78 0.44 -1.68 -12.09
C ARG A 78 -0.10 -0.54 -11.25
N PHE A 79 -1.07 0.17 -11.80
CA PHE A 79 -1.78 1.27 -11.16
C PHE A 79 -3.26 0.94 -11.18
N HIS A 80 -3.78 0.49 -10.04
CA HIS A 80 -5.16 0.06 -9.88
C HIS A 80 -5.66 0.44 -8.48
N PRO A 81 -5.95 1.73 -8.23
CA PRO A 81 -6.45 2.19 -6.94
C PRO A 81 -7.55 1.27 -6.38
N PRO A 82 -7.47 0.86 -5.09
CA PRO A 82 -6.61 1.41 -4.04
C PRO A 82 -5.16 0.86 -3.99
N LEU A 83 -4.70 0.14 -5.01
CA LEU A 83 -3.39 -0.51 -5.05
C LEU A 83 -2.50 0.00 -6.19
N VAL A 84 -1.25 0.31 -5.86
CA VAL A 84 -0.21 0.61 -6.85
C VAL A 84 1.02 -0.20 -6.50
N TYR A 85 1.59 -0.90 -7.48
CA TYR A 85 2.76 -1.73 -7.24
C TYR A 85 3.67 -1.86 -8.45
N GLY A 86 4.93 -2.13 -8.13
CA GLY A 86 6.03 -2.05 -9.05
C GLY A 86 7.19 -2.94 -8.61
N ARG A 87 8.32 -2.79 -9.29
CA ARG A 87 9.52 -3.57 -9.03
C ARG A 87 10.78 -2.81 -9.42
N ARG A 88 11.91 -3.24 -8.87
CA ARG A 88 13.25 -2.87 -9.31
C ARG A 88 14.12 -4.12 -9.48
N GLY A 89 15.28 -3.93 -10.09
CA GLY A 89 16.28 -4.98 -10.26
C GLY A 89 15.99 -5.92 -11.43
N GLY A 90 16.89 -6.89 -11.60
CA GLY A 90 16.86 -7.89 -12.67
C GLY A 90 16.40 -9.28 -12.19
N PRO A 91 16.55 -10.31 -13.03
CA PRO A 91 16.14 -11.69 -12.73
C PRO A 91 16.77 -12.28 -11.46
N GLU A 92 17.96 -11.80 -11.09
CA GLU A 92 18.76 -12.36 -9.98
C GLU A 92 18.53 -11.65 -8.63
N TYR A 93 18.15 -10.36 -8.65
CA TYR A 93 18.03 -9.51 -7.46
C TYR A 93 16.78 -8.62 -7.54
N GLY A 94 15.64 -9.24 -7.89
CA GLY A 94 14.36 -8.54 -8.00
C GLY A 94 13.77 -8.19 -6.63
N GLU A 95 13.35 -6.93 -6.48
CA GLU A 95 12.56 -6.48 -5.34
C GLU A 95 11.28 -5.81 -5.83
N GLY A 96 10.15 -6.21 -5.25
CA GLY A 96 8.86 -5.58 -5.49
C GLY A 96 8.49 -4.59 -4.40
N ILE A 97 7.66 -3.62 -4.78
CA ILE A 97 7.07 -2.63 -3.86
C ILE A 97 5.56 -2.57 -4.11
N ALA A 98 4.77 -2.41 -3.06
CA ALA A 98 3.33 -2.25 -3.16
C ALA A 98 2.81 -1.26 -2.13
N LEU A 99 1.96 -0.34 -2.58
CA LEU A 99 1.25 0.64 -1.78
C LEU A 99 -0.25 0.35 -1.81
N ALA A 100 -0.87 0.32 -0.63
CA ALA A 100 -2.32 0.31 -0.46
C ALA A 100 -2.76 1.58 0.26
N LYS A 101 -3.84 2.21 -0.22
CA LYS A 101 -4.53 3.34 0.43
C LYS A 101 -5.95 2.93 0.80
N GLY A 102 -6.30 3.07 2.07
CA GLY A 102 -7.64 2.76 2.56
C GLY A 102 -8.06 3.70 3.67
N THR A 103 -9.16 3.35 4.31
CA THR A 103 -9.75 4.13 5.40
C THR A 103 -9.60 3.35 6.69
N GLY A 104 -8.96 3.95 7.70
CA GLY A 104 -8.85 3.39 9.03
C GLY A 104 -10.21 3.26 9.72
N ARG A 105 -10.23 2.52 10.83
CA ARG A 105 -11.48 2.25 11.58
C ARG A 105 -12.14 3.51 12.13
N SER A 106 -11.40 4.62 12.27
CA SER A 106 -11.92 5.90 12.73
C SER A 106 -12.21 6.88 11.57
N GLY A 107 -12.16 6.42 10.32
CA GLY A 107 -12.45 7.22 9.13
C GLY A 107 -11.26 7.99 8.54
N GLU A 108 -10.08 7.88 9.16
CA GLU A 108 -8.85 8.52 8.72
C GLU A 108 -8.25 7.81 7.50
N ALA A 109 -7.57 8.56 6.62
CA ALA A 109 -6.82 7.94 5.52
C ALA A 109 -5.58 7.23 6.08
N LEU A 110 -5.43 5.95 5.72
CA LEU A 110 -4.27 5.13 6.07
C LEU A 110 -3.63 4.54 4.81
N PHE A 111 -2.31 4.42 4.88
CA PHE A 111 -1.50 3.83 3.84
C PHE A 111 -0.67 2.69 4.42
N CYS A 112 -0.46 1.65 3.62
CA CYS A 112 0.47 0.57 3.95
C CYS A 112 1.37 0.32 2.74
N LEU A 113 2.67 0.57 2.92
CA LEU A 113 3.72 0.35 1.94
C LEU A 113 4.52 -0.88 2.35
N ILE A 114 4.68 -1.83 1.44
CA ILE A 114 5.52 -3.02 1.66
C ILE A 114 6.55 -3.19 0.55
N THR A 115 7.68 -3.79 0.88
CA THR A 115 8.58 -4.38 -0.11
C THR A 115 8.74 -5.88 0.11
N TYR A 116 9.11 -6.60 -0.94
CA TYR A 116 9.28 -8.05 -0.91
C TYR A 116 10.34 -8.45 -1.93
N THR A 117 11.14 -9.47 -1.59
CA THR A 117 12.22 -9.99 -2.42
C THR A 117 11.90 -11.42 -2.85
N LEU A 118 12.59 -11.90 -3.89
CA LEU A 118 12.51 -13.30 -4.27
C LEU A 118 12.77 -14.23 -3.06
N PRO A 119 12.06 -15.37 -2.95
CA PRO A 119 11.12 -15.93 -3.94
C PRO A 119 9.69 -15.36 -3.87
N VAL A 120 9.41 -14.36 -3.02
CA VAL A 120 8.07 -13.78 -2.89
C VAL A 120 7.77 -12.90 -4.12
N LEU A 121 6.61 -13.13 -4.73
CA LEU A 121 6.12 -12.38 -5.89
C LEU A 121 4.94 -11.50 -5.52
N SER A 122 4.64 -10.52 -6.38
CA SER A 122 3.50 -9.61 -6.24
C SER A 122 2.17 -10.36 -6.09
N ALA A 123 2.00 -11.48 -6.81
CA ALA A 123 0.82 -12.34 -6.74
C ALA A 123 0.57 -12.94 -5.34
N ARG A 124 1.57 -12.93 -4.46
CA ARG A 124 1.46 -13.36 -3.06
C ARG A 124 1.48 -12.18 -2.10
N ALA A 125 2.42 -11.25 -2.27
CA ALA A 125 2.59 -10.10 -1.38
C ALA A 125 1.40 -9.13 -1.43
N VAL A 126 0.83 -8.86 -2.62
CA VAL A 126 -0.30 -7.93 -2.75
C VAL A 126 -1.58 -8.47 -2.11
N PRO A 127 -2.00 -9.73 -2.30
CA PRO A 127 -3.12 -10.29 -1.54
C PRO A 127 -2.90 -10.30 -0.03
N GLN A 128 -1.66 -10.53 0.43
CA GLN A 128 -1.33 -10.43 1.86
C GLN A 128 -1.49 -9.01 2.38
N LEU A 129 -1.01 -8.01 1.63
CA LEU A 129 -1.18 -6.59 1.97
C LEU A 129 -2.67 -6.25 2.12
N VAL A 130 -3.51 -6.64 1.16
CA VAL A 130 -4.95 -6.40 1.21
C VAL A 130 -5.58 -7.07 2.43
N LYS A 131 -5.25 -8.33 2.69
CA LYS A 131 -5.75 -9.07 3.85
C LYS A 131 -5.32 -8.40 5.16
N PHE A 132 -4.04 -8.02 5.27
CA PHE A 132 -3.50 -7.37 6.46
C PHE A 132 -4.21 -6.05 6.73
N PHE A 133 -4.36 -5.21 5.71
CA PHE A 133 -5.04 -3.92 5.83
C PHE A 133 -6.47 -4.09 6.33
N ARG A 134 -7.23 -5.00 5.70
CA ARG A 134 -8.62 -5.30 6.08
C ARG A 134 -8.77 -5.90 7.48
N THR A 135 -7.78 -6.67 7.91
CA THR A 135 -7.82 -7.34 9.22
C THR A 135 -7.44 -6.38 10.34
N HIS A 136 -6.43 -5.53 10.13
CA HIS A 136 -5.76 -4.81 11.21
C HIS A 136 -5.90 -3.29 11.15
N LEU A 137 -6.08 -2.70 9.97
CA LEU A 137 -6.04 -1.24 9.78
C LEU A 137 -7.44 -0.65 9.59
N GLY A 138 -8.25 -1.21 8.70
CA GLY A 138 -9.56 -0.66 8.37
C GLY A 138 -10.12 -1.24 7.09
N ASP A 139 -10.80 -0.43 6.29
CA ASP A 139 -11.37 -0.86 5.02
C ASP A 139 -10.45 -0.50 3.83
N LEU A 140 -10.38 -1.42 2.86
CA LEU A 140 -9.83 -1.13 1.55
C LEU A 140 -10.99 -1.20 0.56
N PRO A 141 -11.35 -0.07 -0.09
CA PRO A 141 -12.48 -0.05 -1.00
C PRO A 141 -12.28 -1.15 -2.03
N GLN A 142 -13.35 -1.90 -2.28
CA GLN A 142 -13.34 -2.90 -3.32
C GLN A 142 -13.04 -2.19 -4.64
N TRP A 143 -12.23 -2.81 -5.48
CA TRP A 143 -12.02 -2.40 -6.87
C TRP A 143 -13.39 -2.05 -7.48
N GLU A 144 -13.66 -0.76 -7.67
CA GLU A 144 -14.69 -0.37 -8.61
C GLU A 144 -14.04 -0.56 -9.97
N VAL A 145 -14.52 -1.57 -10.71
CA VAL A 145 -14.40 -1.50 -12.17
C VAL A 145 -15.05 -0.16 -12.49
N SER A 146 -14.26 0.84 -12.89
CA SER A 146 -14.84 2.03 -13.51
C SER A 146 -15.53 1.51 -14.77
N ALA A 147 -16.84 1.25 -14.64
CA ALA A 147 -17.75 1.21 -15.75
C ALA A 147 -17.58 2.58 -16.39
N VAL A 148 -16.77 2.63 -17.44
CA VAL A 148 -16.62 3.82 -18.25
C VAL A 148 -18.03 4.23 -18.65
N ALA A 149 -18.39 5.40 -18.13
CA ALA A 149 -19.56 6.15 -18.50
C ALA A 149 -19.52 6.35 -20.02
N GLY A 150 -20.22 5.49 -20.76
CA GLY A 150 -20.75 5.82 -22.08
C GLY A 150 -21.98 6.70 -21.91
N LEU A 151 -21.80 7.91 -21.38
CA LEU A 151 -22.80 8.97 -21.45
C LEU A 151 -22.26 10.08 -22.36
N SER A 152 -22.63 9.99 -23.64
CA SER A 152 -22.77 11.10 -24.59
C SER A 152 -23.52 10.51 -25.79
N ALA A 153 -24.68 10.99 -26.24
CA ALA A 153 -25.14 12.36 -26.29
C ALA A 153 -26.67 12.46 -26.12
N THR A 154 -27.10 13.49 -25.40
CA THR A 154 -28.37 14.19 -25.67
C THR A 154 -28.14 15.27 -26.72
N GLU A 155 -29.23 15.62 -27.43
CA GLU A 155 -29.43 16.72 -28.40
C GLU A 155 -29.13 16.36 -29.88
N GLY A 156 -30.01 16.60 -30.86
CA GLY A 156 -31.23 17.39 -30.87
C GLY A 156 -32.12 17.17 -32.10
N ASN A 157 -33.31 17.77 -31.98
CA ASN A 157 -34.41 17.92 -32.93
C ASN A 157 -34.00 18.57 -34.28
N GLY A 158 -34.65 18.18 -35.39
CA GLY A 158 -34.68 18.98 -36.61
C GLY A 158 -35.21 18.27 -37.86
N GLY A 159 -36.47 18.55 -38.23
CA GLY A 159 -36.98 18.45 -39.61
C GLY A 159 -37.97 17.33 -39.89
#